data_AF-A0A940JBA0-F1
#
_entry.id   AF-A0A940JBA0-F1
#
_cell.length_a   1.000
_cell.length_b   1.000
_cell.length_c   1.000
_cell.angle_alpha   90.00
_cell.angle_beta   90.00
_cell.angle_gamma   90.00
#
_symmetry.space_group_name_H-M   'P 1'
#
loop_
_entity.id
_entity.type
_entity.pdbx_description
1 polymer ?
#
loop_
_entity_poly.entity_id
_entity_poly.type
_entity_poly.pdbx_seq_one_letter_code
_entity_poly.pdbx_strand_id
1 'polypeptide(L)'
;MTSRLLINNYDKQYNFEDKDIVYFNVRLYSNQSRNISKEKIGYLDFDIQNDFSLVCGKDSISPGICQRIQNGVSTSYEYIIGFNNEYNTINGKDFTLAYSDKIFGIGSVAFVYNQKDILKIPSL
;
A
#
# COMPACT_ATOMS: atom_id res chain seq x y z
N MET A 1 22.77 -0.91 6.17
CA MET A 1 21.56 -1.73 6.38
C MET A 1 20.51 -1.21 5.41
N THR A 2 20.08 -2.03 4.45
CA THR A 2 19.23 -1.54 3.35
C THR A 2 18.04 -2.48 3.24
N SER A 3 16.92 -2.11 3.84
CA SER A 3 15.63 -2.73 3.57
C SER A 3 15.03 -2.05 2.35
N ARG A 4 14.38 -2.81 1.45
CA ARG A 4 13.79 -2.29 0.22
C ARG A 4 12.30 -2.58 0.21
N LEU A 5 11.50 -1.52 0.13
CA LEU A 5 10.08 -1.61 -0.19
C LEU A 5 9.94 -1.62 -1.71
N LEU A 6 9.40 -2.71 -2.26
CA LEU A 6 9.07 -2.82 -3.67
C LEU A 6 7.55 -2.89 -3.79
N ILE A 7 6.95 -1.80 -4.22
CA ILE A 7 5.56 -1.79 -4.65
C ILE A 7 5.57 -2.23 -6.11
N ASN A 8 5.18 -3.48 -6.36
CA ASN A 8 4.96 -3.96 -7.71
C ASN A 8 3.48 -3.77 -8.03
N ASN A 9 3.17 -2.90 -8.99
CA ASN A 9 1.86 -2.90 -9.65
C ASN A 9 1.80 -4.17 -10.51
N TYR A 10 1.21 -5.24 -9.99
CA TYR A 10 0.87 -6.40 -10.83
C TYR A 10 -0.52 -6.18 -11.40
N ASP A 11 -0.56 -6.02 -12.72
CA ASP A 11 -1.74 -6.10 -13.57
C ASP A 11 -2.56 -7.35 -13.24
N LYS A 12 -3.80 -7.14 -12.78
CA LYS A 12 -4.98 -7.96 -13.13
C LYS A 12 -6.21 -7.09 -12.91
N GLN A 13 -6.82 -6.68 -14.02
CA GLN A 13 -8.13 -6.02 -14.01
C GLN A 13 -9.17 -6.95 -13.40
N TYR A 14 -9.76 -6.54 -12.29
CA TYR A 14 -11.14 -6.88 -12.00
C TYR A 14 -11.99 -5.70 -12.45
N ASN A 15 -12.80 -5.91 -13.50
CA ASN A 15 -13.88 -5.01 -13.86
C ASN A 15 -14.90 -5.02 -12.71
N PHE A 16 -14.81 -4.05 -11.81
CA PHE A 16 -15.92 -3.67 -10.95
C PHE A 16 -16.39 -2.29 -11.42
N GLU A 17 -17.68 -2.18 -11.70
CA GLU A 17 -18.35 -0.95 -12.13
C GLU A 17 -18.34 0.17 -11.05
N ASP A 18 -17.69 -0.06 -9.90
CA ASP A 18 -17.51 0.94 -8.84
C ASP A 18 -16.17 1.68 -9.02
N LYS A 19 -16.25 2.90 -9.55
CA LYS A 19 -15.13 3.88 -9.65
C LYS A 19 -14.67 4.43 -8.28
N ASP A 20 -15.11 3.81 -7.20
CA ASP A 20 -15.13 4.39 -5.87
C ASP A 20 -14.00 3.88 -4.98
N ILE A 21 -13.10 3.01 -5.47
CA ILE A 21 -11.98 2.50 -4.66
C ILE A 21 -10.68 2.47 -5.46
N VAL A 22 -9.61 3.00 -4.88
CA VAL A 22 -8.24 2.96 -5.42
C VAL A 22 -7.42 1.93 -4.65
N TYR A 23 -6.83 0.98 -5.38
CA TYR A 23 -6.09 -0.14 -4.79
C TYR A 23 -4.59 -0.08 -5.06
N PHE A 24 -3.81 -0.54 -4.08
CA PHE A 24 -2.37 -0.72 -4.17
C PHE A 24 -2.00 -2.14 -3.75
N ASN A 25 -1.16 -2.80 -4.55
CA ASN A 25 -0.46 -4.01 -4.11
C ASN A 25 0.89 -3.60 -3.52
N VAL A 26 1.02 -3.73 -2.20
CA VAL A 26 2.21 -3.34 -1.46
C VAL A 26 2.92 -4.59 -0.98
N ARG A 27 4.22 -4.70 -1.29
CA ARG A 27 5.05 -5.81 -0.80
C ARG A 27 6.24 -5.33 0.01
N LEU A 28 6.20 -5.64 1.29
CA LEU A 28 7.26 -5.34 2.26
C LEU A 28 8.26 -6.50 2.29
N TYR A 29 9.55 -6.21 2.09
CA TYR A 29 10.61 -7.21 2.19
C TYR A 29 11.57 -6.90 3.33
N SER A 30 11.92 -7.93 4.08
CA SER A 30 13.04 -7.88 5.01
C SER A 30 14.24 -8.62 4.44
N ASN A 31 15.39 -7.93 4.36
CA ASN A 31 16.67 -8.57 4.08
C ASN A 31 17.25 -9.30 5.30
N GLN A 32 16.56 -9.24 6.45
CA GLN A 32 16.96 -9.96 7.64
C GLN A 32 16.05 -11.18 7.82
N SER A 33 16.66 -12.37 7.87
CA SER A 33 16.01 -13.62 8.30
C SER A 33 15.76 -13.61 9.81
N ARG A 34 15.13 -12.54 10.32
CA ARG A 34 14.67 -12.51 11.70
C ARG A 34 13.26 -13.04 11.70
N ASN A 35 13.08 -14.19 12.34
CA ASN A 35 11.75 -14.69 12.67
C ASN A 35 10.99 -13.57 13.40
N ILE A 36 9.91 -13.10 12.78
CA ILE A 36 9.05 -12.09 13.36
C ILE A 36 8.37 -12.71 14.59
N SER A 37 8.40 -12.01 15.73
CA SER A 37 7.76 -12.49 16.95
C SER A 37 6.26 -12.65 16.74
N LYS A 38 5.61 -13.56 17.49
CA LYS A 38 4.16 -13.77 17.42
C LYS A 38 3.36 -12.47 17.64
N GLU A 39 3.84 -11.60 18.52
CA GLU A 39 3.24 -10.28 18.78
C GLU A 39 3.23 -9.40 17.53
N LYS A 40 4.32 -9.43 16.74
CA LYS A 40 4.40 -8.69 15.48
C LYS A 40 3.56 -9.32 14.37
N ILE A 41 3.22 -10.61 14.45
CA ILE A 41 2.31 -11.26 13.49
C ILE A 41 0.89 -10.69 13.64
N GLY A 42 0.39 -10.55 14.87
CA GLY A 42 -0.93 -9.93 15.11
C GLY A 42 -0.99 -8.50 14.54
N TYR A 43 0.07 -7.72 14.77
CA TYR A 43 0.18 -6.39 14.18
C TYR A 43 0.17 -6.42 12.64
N LEU A 44 0.92 -7.35 12.01
CA LEU A 44 0.94 -7.51 10.54
C LEU A 44 -0.42 -7.89 9.97
N ASP A 45 -1.23 -8.63 10.72
CA ASP A 45 -2.53 -9.11 10.25
C ASP A 45 -3.65 -8.09 10.44
N PHE A 46 -3.58 -7.26 11.50
CA PHE A 46 -4.72 -6.41 11.88
C PHE A 46 -4.39 -4.91 12.01
N ASP A 47 -3.19 -4.57 12.48
CA ASP A 47 -2.90 -3.18 12.88
C ASP A 47 -2.12 -2.40 11.81
N ILE A 48 -1.44 -3.09 10.90
CA ILE A 48 -0.59 -2.46 9.87
C ILE A 48 -1.37 -1.50 8.96
N GLN A 49 -2.68 -1.70 8.83
CA GLN A 49 -3.56 -0.82 8.06
C GLN A 49 -3.48 0.65 8.52
N ASN A 50 -3.25 0.88 9.82
CA ASN A 50 -3.19 2.21 10.42
C ASN A 50 -1.91 2.96 10.03
N ASP A 51 -0.94 2.25 9.45
CA ASP A 51 0.35 2.81 9.05
C ASP A 51 0.40 3.15 7.58
N PHE A 52 -0.67 2.87 6.83
CA PHE A 52 -0.86 3.34 5.47
C PHE A 52 -1.79 4.55 5.44
N SER A 53 -1.45 5.53 4.61
CA SER A 53 -2.34 6.64 4.30
C SER A 53 -2.14 7.10 2.87
N LEU A 54 -3.22 7.59 2.26
CA LEU A 54 -3.16 8.23 0.96
C LEU A 54 -3.26 9.74 1.16
N VAL A 55 -2.18 10.45 0.84
CA VAL A 55 -2.09 11.90 0.99
C VAL A 55 -2.46 12.57 -0.33
N CYS A 56 -3.50 13.41 -0.29
CA CYS A 56 -4.00 14.17 -1.42
C CYS A 56 -4.03 15.66 -1.05
N GLY A 57 -2.98 16.40 -1.41
CA GLY A 57 -2.84 17.80 -1.04
C GLY A 57 -2.62 17.98 0.47
N LYS A 58 -3.62 18.53 1.18
CA LYS A 58 -3.57 18.73 2.65
C LYS A 58 -4.30 17.64 3.43
N ASP A 59 -5.04 16.78 2.73
CA ASP A 59 -5.85 15.74 3.35
C ASP A 59 -5.12 14.39 3.32
N SER A 60 -5.38 13.58 4.33
CA SER A 60 -4.93 12.19 4.41
C SER A 60 -6.13 11.27 4.54
N ILE A 61 -6.18 10.26 3.69
CA ILE A 61 -7.25 9.26 3.65
C ILE A 61 -6.70 7.96 4.24
N SER A 62 -7.43 7.38 5.19
CA SER A 62 -7.13 6.06 5.73
C SER A 62 -7.65 4.97 4.80
N PRO A 63 -6.98 3.80 4.73
CA PRO A 63 -7.48 2.69 3.92
C PRO A 63 -8.81 2.18 4.49
N GLY A 64 -9.78 1.94 3.61
CA GLY A 64 -11.01 1.22 3.96
C GLY A 64 -10.79 -0.29 3.96
N ILE A 65 -9.79 -0.77 3.20
CA ILE A 65 -9.42 -2.18 3.09
C ILE A 65 -7.90 -2.29 3.24
N CYS A 66 -7.44 -3.20 4.10
CA CYS A 66 -6.06 -3.64 4.13
C CYS A 66 -6.06 -5.14 4.38
N GLN A 67 -5.74 -5.92 3.34
CA GLN A 67 -5.78 -7.37 3.40
C GLN A 67 -4.41 -7.93 3.12
N ARG A 68 -3.88 -8.71 4.06
CA ARG A 68 -2.66 -9.49 3.86
C ARG A 68 -2.92 -10.61 2.86
N ILE A 69 -2.12 -10.67 1.80
CA ILE A 69 -2.06 -11.83 0.90
C ILE A 69 -1.07 -12.83 1.50
N GLN A 70 -1.54 -14.05 1.74
CA GLN A 70 -0.65 -15.12 2.13
C GLN A 70 0.26 -15.48 0.96
N ASN A 71 1.54 -15.21 1.11
CA ASN A 71 2.59 -15.71 0.22
C ASN A 71 3.40 -16.77 1.00
N GLY A 72 3.92 -17.78 0.33
CA GLY A 72 4.69 -18.85 0.97
C GLY A 72 6.09 -18.43 1.44
N VAL A 73 6.37 -17.12 1.56
CA VAL A 73 7.72 -16.57 1.75
C VAL A 73 7.80 -15.84 3.09
N SER A 74 8.55 -16.38 4.05
CA SER A 74 8.59 -15.87 5.44
C SER A 74 9.19 -14.47 5.60
N THR A 75 9.89 -13.95 4.60
CA THR A 75 10.54 -12.64 4.61
C THR A 75 9.81 -11.58 3.76
N SER A 76 8.66 -11.95 3.20
CA SER A 76 7.87 -11.10 2.30
C SER A 76 6.45 -10.97 2.83
N TYR A 77 5.96 -9.75 2.95
CA TYR A 77 4.60 -9.47 3.42
C TYR A 77 3.89 -8.69 2.33
N GLU A 78 2.85 -9.27 1.75
CA GLU A 78 2.11 -8.68 0.65
C GLU A 78 0.72 -8.26 1.11
N TYR A 79 0.28 -7.09 0.67
CA TYR A 79 -0.98 -6.48 1.09
C TYR A 79 -1.71 -5.90 -0.12
N ILE A 80 -3.02 -6.08 -0.14
CA ILE A 80 -3.93 -5.28 -0.96
C ILE A 80 -4.49 -4.18 -0.08
N ILE A 81 -4.30 -2.94 -0.49
CA ILE A 81 -4.74 -1.77 0.25
C ILE A 81 -5.71 -1.00 -0.61
N GLY A 82 -6.93 -0.78 -0.14
CA GLY A 82 -7.99 -0.07 -0.83
C GLY A 82 -8.38 1.21 -0.10
N PHE A 83 -8.49 2.31 -0.83
CA PHE A 83 -8.93 3.60 -0.32
C PHE A 83 -10.22 4.02 -1.01
N ASN A 84 -11.22 4.40 -0.23
CA ASN A 84 -12.46 4.93 -0.77
C ASN A 84 -12.18 6.28 -1.46
N ASN A 85 -12.71 6.42 -2.67
CA ASN A 85 -12.66 7.58 -3.52
C ASN A 85 -14.01 8.30 -3.51
N GLU A 86 -14.65 8.39 -2.33
CA GLU A 86 -16.02 8.90 -2.11
C GLU A 86 -16.25 10.33 -2.65
N TYR A 87 -15.21 11.06 -3.02
CA TYR A 87 -15.30 12.43 -3.56
C TYR A 87 -14.58 12.64 -4.89
N ASN A 88 -14.22 11.58 -5.64
CA ASN A 88 -13.32 11.70 -6.79
C ASN A 88 -12.01 12.45 -6.45
N THR A 89 -11.63 12.49 -5.17
CA THR A 89 -10.49 13.27 -4.66
C THR A 89 -9.17 12.77 -5.24
N ILE A 90 -9.13 11.49 -5.61
CA ILE A 90 -7.96 10.81 -6.17
C ILE A 90 -7.94 10.92 -7.70
N ASN A 91 -9.12 11.07 -8.32
CA ASN A 91 -9.24 11.15 -9.78
C ASN A 91 -8.74 12.51 -10.30
N GLY A 92 -7.61 12.46 -11.01
CA GLY A 92 -7.04 13.64 -11.67
C GLY A 92 -6.20 14.55 -10.77
N LYS A 93 -5.72 14.05 -9.62
CA LYS A 93 -4.77 14.77 -8.76
C LYS A 93 -3.54 13.92 -8.47
N ASP A 94 -2.44 14.59 -8.16
CA ASP A 94 -1.27 13.94 -7.60
C ASP A 94 -1.61 13.41 -6.21
N PHE A 95 -1.17 12.21 -5.90
CA PHE A 95 -1.35 11.61 -4.57
C PHE A 95 -0.09 10.90 -4.13
N THR A 96 0.05 10.74 -2.83
CA THR A 96 1.20 10.06 -2.23
C THR A 96 0.72 8.94 -1.34
N LEU A 97 1.10 7.70 -1.64
CA LEU A 97 0.92 6.59 -0.71
C LEU A 97 2.04 6.68 0.33
N ALA A 98 1.68 6.96 1.57
CA ALA A 98 2.60 6.99 2.70
C ALA A 98 2.47 5.70 3.52
N TYR A 99 3.61 5.22 4.00
CA TYR A 99 3.73 4.07 4.88
C TYR A 99 4.67 4.40 6.04
N SER A 100 4.22 4.26 7.29
CA SER A 100 5.05 4.45 8.48
C SER A 100 5.62 3.10 8.95
N ASP A 101 6.90 2.85 8.70
CA ASP A 101 7.49 1.55 9.03
C ASP A 101 7.78 1.39 10.53
N LYS A 102 6.90 0.63 11.21
CA LYS A 102 7.11 0.18 12.59
C LYS A 102 7.74 -1.22 12.69
N ILE A 103 7.87 -1.94 11.58
CA ILE A 103 8.31 -3.33 11.58
C ILE A 103 9.83 -3.42 11.48
N PHE A 104 10.41 -2.71 10.50
CA PHE A 104 11.83 -2.78 10.16
C PHE A 104 12.64 -1.56 10.62
N GLY A 105 11.97 -0.52 11.12
CA GLY A 105 12.61 0.69 11.65
C GLY A 105 13.23 1.58 10.58
N ILE A 106 12.73 1.53 9.34
CA ILE A 106 13.20 2.34 8.22
C ILE A 106 12.72 3.80 8.34
N GLY A 107 11.64 4.03 9.09
CA GLY A 107 10.96 5.32 9.21
C GLY A 107 9.78 5.42 8.23
N SER A 108 9.43 6.63 7.81
CA SER A 108 8.31 6.81 6.87
C SER A 108 8.77 6.70 5.42
N VAL A 109 8.03 5.94 4.62
CA VAL A 109 8.25 5.78 3.18
C VAL A 109 7.08 6.42 2.44
N ALA A 110 7.36 7.14 1.36
CA ALA A 110 6.36 7.84 0.56
C ALA A 110 6.55 7.50 -0.92
N PHE A 111 5.46 7.14 -1.60
CA PHE A 111 5.41 6.89 -3.03
C PHE A 111 4.53 7.94 -3.68
N VAL A 112 5.15 8.82 -4.47
CA VAL A 112 4.47 9.91 -5.15
C VAL A 112 3.99 9.43 -6.51
N TYR A 113 2.69 9.55 -6.75
CA TYR A 113 2.06 9.26 -8.02
C TYR A 113 1.56 10.56 -8.63
N ASN A 114 2.16 10.95 -9.75
CA ASN A 114 1.71 12.14 -10.47
C ASN A 114 0.57 11.76 -11.40
N GLN A 115 -0.40 12.66 -11.54
CA GLN A 115 -1.54 12.53 -12.46
C GLN A 115 -1.07 12.16 -13.88
N LYS A 116 0.01 12.80 -14.36
CA LYS A 116 0.56 12.57 -15.69
C LYS A 116 1.05 11.13 -15.90
N ASP A 117 1.52 10.49 -14.84
CA ASP A 117 2.03 9.12 -14.90
C ASP A 117 0.88 8.13 -14.78
N ILE A 118 -0.13 8.44 -13.96
CA ILE A 118 -1.37 7.68 -13.84
C ILE A 118 -2.14 7.65 -15.17
N LEU A 119 -2.27 8.79 -15.85
CA LEU A 119 -2.94 8.88 -17.16
C LEU A 119 -2.23 8.11 -18.27
N LYS A 120 -0.94 7.78 -18.09
CA LYS A 120 -0.17 6.95 -19.03
C LYS A 120 -0.29 5.47 -18.73
N ILE A 121 -0.83 5.09 -17.57
CA ILE A 121 -1.17 3.70 -17.30
C ILE A 121 -2.27 3.33 -18.31
N PRO A 122 -2.04 2.33 -19.18
CA PRO A 122 -3.02 1.95 -20.18
C PRO A 122 -4.37 1.65 -19.51
N SER A 123 -5.41 2.36 -19.94
CA SER A 123 -6.78 1.91 -19.70
C SER A 123 -7.07 0.85 -20.76
N LEU A 124 -7.48 -0.35 -20.35
CA LEU A 124 -8.04 -1.36 -21.26
C LEU A 124 -9.55 -1.13 -21.40
#